data_AF-A0A386TUI9-F1
#
_entry.id   AF-A0A386TUI9-F1
#
_cell.length_a   1.000
_cell.length_b   1.000
_cell.length_c   1.000
_cell.angle_alpha   90.00
_cell.angle_beta   90.00
_cell.angle_gamma   90.00
#
_symmetry.space_group_name_H-M   'P 1'
#
loop_
_entity.id
_entity.type
_entity.pdbx_description
1 polymer ?
#
loop_
_entity_poly.entity_id
_entity_poly.type
_entity_poly.pdbx_seq_one_letter_code
_entity_poly.pdbx_strand_id
1 'polypeptide(L)'
;LPSLRLLYLLDESMNSMITLKSIGHQWYWSYEYMDFKNYIEFDSYMTQTENLNSFRLLDVDNRTILPMNVQIRMLVTAADVLHSWTVPTLGVK
;
A
#
# COMPACT_ATOMS: atom_id res chain seq x y z
N LEU A 1 24.15 -16.33 -11.70
CA LEU A 1 23.31 -16.47 -10.48
C LEU A 1 22.03 -15.65 -10.65
N PRO A 2 20.84 -16.27 -10.71
CA PRO A 2 19.59 -15.58 -11.00
C PRO A 2 19.07 -14.69 -9.84
N SER A 3 19.32 -15.08 -8.58
CA SER A 3 18.86 -14.35 -7.39
C SER A 3 19.48 -12.95 -7.25
N LEU A 4 20.81 -12.86 -7.35
CA LEU A 4 21.53 -11.59 -7.24
C LEU A 4 21.12 -10.61 -8.35
N ARG A 5 20.93 -11.10 -9.57
CA ARG A 5 20.45 -10.26 -10.68
C ARG A 5 19.08 -9.67 -10.39
N LEU A 6 18.15 -10.48 -9.86
CA LEU A 6 16.81 -10.00 -9.51
C LEU A 6 16.86 -8.96 -8.38
N LEU A 7 17.70 -9.17 -7.37
CA LEU A 7 17.87 -8.21 -6.27
C LEU A 7 18.25 -6.82 -6.78
N TYR A 8 19.27 -6.73 -7.65
CA TYR A 8 19.69 -5.45 -8.22
C TYR A 8 18.63 -4.82 -9.14
N LEU A 9 17.89 -5.62 -9.89
CA LEU A 9 16.79 -5.12 -10.73
C LEU A 9 15.63 -4.55 -9.92
N LEU A 10 15.38 -5.08 -8.72
CA LEU A 10 14.34 -4.58 -7.81
C LEU A 10 14.77 -3.31 -7.07
N ASP A 11 16.08 -3.17 -6.80
CA ASP A 11 16.64 -2.01 -6.08
C ASP A 11 16.85 -0.79 -7.00
N GLU A 12 16.85 -0.99 -8.32
CA GLU A 12 17.02 0.10 -9.28
C GLU A 12 15.83 1.06 -9.23
N SER A 13 16.04 2.25 -8.65
CA SER A 13 14.99 3.25 -8.47
C SER A 13 14.65 3.93 -9.80
N MET A 14 13.47 3.64 -10.34
CA MET A 14 12.93 4.34 -11.51
C MET A 14 12.22 5.64 -11.10
N ASN A 15 12.07 6.56 -12.06
CA ASN A 15 11.25 7.75 -11.87
C ASN A 15 9.79 7.35 -11.62
N SER A 16 9.31 7.58 -10.40
CA SER A 16 7.93 7.33 -10.00
C SER A 16 7.02 8.48 -10.43
N MET A 17 5.83 8.15 -10.93
CA MET A 17 4.81 9.14 -11.26
C MET A 17 3.96 9.51 -10.04
N ILE A 18 3.78 8.56 -9.11
CA ILE A 18 2.97 8.71 -7.91
C ILE A 18 3.74 8.15 -6.71
N THR A 19 3.63 8.84 -5.59
CA THR A 19 4.15 8.52 -4.28
C THR A 19 2.98 8.37 -3.32
N LEU A 20 2.83 7.15 -2.80
CA LEU A 20 1.84 6.81 -1.80
C LEU A 20 2.57 6.49 -0.49
N LYS A 21 2.21 7.21 0.57
CA LYS A 21 2.68 6.90 1.92
C LYS A 21 1.64 6.05 2.64
N SER A 22 2.07 4.91 3.16
CA SER A 22 1.25 3.96 3.92
C SER A 22 1.75 3.91 5.36
N ILE A 23 0.86 4.19 6.31
CA ILE A 23 1.18 4.29 7.73
C ILE A 23 0.43 3.19 8.47
N GLY A 24 1.18 2.29 9.12
CA GLY A 24 0.61 1.25 9.97
C GLY A 24 0.29 1.80 11.35
N HIS A 25 -0.93 1.57 11.80
CA HIS A 25 -1.40 1.81 13.16
C HIS A 25 -1.90 0.49 13.76
N GLN A 26 -2.16 0.47 15.06
CA GLN A 26 -2.84 -0.65 15.71
C GLN A 26 -4.20 -0.93 15.04
N TRP A 27 -4.19 -1.96 14.19
CA TRP A 27 -5.32 -2.57 13.48
C TRP A 27 -5.97 -1.77 12.35
N TYR A 28 -5.27 -0.77 11.80
CA TYR A 28 -5.69 -0.08 10.58
C TYR A 28 -4.50 0.52 9.83
N TRP A 29 -4.76 0.98 8.60
CA TRP A 29 -3.78 1.66 7.77
C TRP A 29 -4.28 3.06 7.42
N SER A 30 -3.40 4.04 7.43
CA SER A 30 -3.66 5.37 6.87
C SER A 30 -2.86 5.54 5.58
N TYR A 31 -3.48 6.15 4.57
CA TYR A 31 -2.89 6.35 3.26
C TYR A 31 -2.85 7.83 2.92
N GLU A 32 -1.68 8.34 2.52
CA GLU A 32 -1.49 9.73 2.09
C GLU A 32 -0.96 9.77 0.65
N TYR A 33 -1.65 10.49 -0.23
CA TYR A 33 -1.17 10.70 -1.60
C TYR A 33 -0.44 12.04 -1.69
N MET A 34 0.85 12.00 -1.99
CA MET A 34 1.72 13.17 -1.86
C MET A 34 1.76 14.07 -3.10
N ASP A 35 1.46 13.54 -4.28
CA ASP A 35 1.68 14.24 -5.55
C ASP A 35 0.47 15.03 -6.07
N PHE A 36 -0.67 14.95 -5.38
CA PHE A 36 -1.87 15.70 -5.78
C PHE A 36 -1.90 17.10 -5.17
N LYS A 37 -2.49 18.05 -5.90
CA LYS A 37 -2.64 19.45 -5.43
C LYS A 37 -3.51 19.54 -4.18
N ASN A 38 -4.53 18.71 -4.11
CA ASN A 38 -5.33 18.57 -2.91
C ASN A 38 -4.68 17.49 -2.06
N TYR A 39 -4.51 17.79 -0.77
CA TYR A 39 -4.06 16.80 0.18
C TYR A 39 -5.16 15.73 0.33
N ILE A 40 -4.80 14.48 0.06
CA ILE A 40 -5.70 13.33 0.14
C ILE A 40 -5.12 12.38 1.18
N GLU A 41 -5.83 12.24 2.29
CA GLU A 41 -5.57 11.25 3.33
C GLU A 41 -6.85 10.55 3.76
N PHE A 42 -6.75 9.29 4.15
CA PHE A 42 -7.83 8.56 4.79
C PHE A 42 -7.33 7.34 5.57
N ASP A 43 -8.16 6.90 6.50
CA ASP A 43 -7.97 5.65 7.24
C ASP A 43 -8.75 4.52 6.58
N SER A 44 -8.16 3.33 6.59
CA SER A 44 -8.68 2.09 6.03
C SER A 44 -8.80 1.05 7.14
N TYR A 45 -10.04 0.78 7.54
CA TYR A 45 -10.40 -0.24 8.52
C TYR A 45 -10.97 -1.48 7.85
N MET A 46 -10.77 -2.63 8.49
CA MET A 46 -11.42 -3.87 8.07
C MET A 46 -12.94 -3.75 8.24
N THR A 47 -13.70 -4.03 7.18
CA THR A 47 -15.17 -4.04 7.28
C THR A 47 -15.66 -5.23 8.09
N GLN A 48 -16.65 -5.00 8.94
CA GLN A 48 -17.35 -6.09 9.62
C GLN A 48 -18.16 -6.90 8.59
N THR A 49 -18.23 -8.22 8.76
CA THR A 49 -18.93 -9.14 7.86
C THR A 49 -20.44 -9.02 8.00
N GLU A 50 -21.00 -7.89 7.58
CA GLU A 50 -22.44 -7.66 7.57
C GLU A 50 -23.05 -7.91 6.18
N ASN A 51 -22.24 -7.83 5.12
CA ASN A 51 -22.69 -7.98 3.74
C ASN A 51 -22.31 -9.34 3.16
N LEU A 52 -23.31 -10.07 2.66
CA LEU A 52 -23.19 -11.40 2.02
C LEU A 52 -22.22 -11.44 0.83
N ASN A 53 -21.90 -10.29 0.22
CA ASN A 53 -21.02 -10.18 -0.95
C ASN A 53 -19.58 -9.72 -0.61
N SER A 54 -19.22 -9.61 0.67
CA SER A 54 -17.88 -9.17 1.09
C SER A 54 -16.94 -10.34 1.38
N PHE A 55 -15.65 -10.15 1.12
CA PHE A 55 -14.61 -11.08 1.52
C PHE A 55 -14.26 -10.87 3.00
N ARG A 56 -14.60 -11.87 3.82
CA ARG A 56 -14.29 -11.90 5.25
C ARG A 56 -12.77 -11.71 5.50
N LEU A 57 -12.43 -10.75 6.36
CA LEU A 57 -11.05 -10.37 6.74
C LEU A 57 -10.18 -9.77 5.63
N LEU A 58 -10.74 -9.47 4.45
CA LEU A 58 -10.00 -8.90 3.32
C LEU A 58 -10.57 -7.55 2.87
N ASP A 59 -11.88 -7.38 2.96
CA ASP A 59 -12.50 -6.10 2.60
C ASP A 59 -12.25 -5.02 3.67
N VAL A 60 -12.08 -3.80 3.16
CA VAL A 60 -11.88 -2.58 3.91
C VAL A 60 -12.90 -1.54 3.49
N ASP A 61 -13.16 -0.57 4.36
CA ASP A 61 -14.11 0.51 4.14
C ASP A 61 -13.63 1.48 3.05
N ASN A 62 -12.37 1.90 3.13
CA ASN A 62 -11.72 2.79 2.19
C ASN A 62 -10.59 2.07 1.47
N ARG A 63 -10.80 1.75 0.18
CA ARG A 63 -9.80 1.11 -0.66
C ARG A 63 -8.82 2.14 -1.20
N THR A 64 -7.54 1.82 -1.15
CA THR A 64 -6.49 2.60 -1.81
C THR A 64 -6.52 2.39 -3.32
N ILE A 65 -6.86 3.44 -4.06
CA ILE A 65 -7.02 3.42 -5.50
C ILE A 65 -5.73 3.90 -6.14
N LEU A 66 -5.17 3.07 -7.02
CA LEU A 66 -3.94 3.37 -7.75
C LEU A 66 -4.18 3.21 -9.26
N PRO A 67 -3.63 4.10 -10.10
CA PRO A 67 -3.71 3.93 -11.55
C PRO A 67 -2.86 2.75 -12.01
N MET A 68 -3.36 2.04 -13.02
CA MET A 68 -2.66 0.91 -13.63
C MET A 68 -1.57 1.39 -14.61
N ASN A 69 -0.55 0.56 -14.83
CA ASN A 69 0.54 0.78 -15.81
C ASN A 69 1.38 2.04 -15.58
N VAL A 70 1.56 2.47 -14.33
CA VAL A 70 2.49 3.53 -13.96
C VAL A 70 3.42 3.09 -12.84
N GLN A 71 4.61 3.68 -12.77
CA GLN A 71 5.55 3.44 -11.69
C GLN A 71 5.09 4.17 -10.42
N ILE A 72 4.79 3.41 -9.37
CA ILE A 72 4.33 3.93 -8.07
C ILE A 72 5.43 3.70 -7.05
N ARG A 73 5.80 4.76 -6.32
CA ARG A 73 6.68 4.69 -5.16
C ARG A 73 5.84 4.53 -3.90
N MET A 74 6.11 3.48 -3.15
CA MET A 74 5.51 3.25 -1.83
C MET A 74 6.47 3.71 -0.74
N LEU A 75 5.99 4.54 0.19
CA LEU A 75 6.71 4.88 1.42
C LEU A 75 5.96 4.25 2.59
N VAL A 76 6.58 3.27 3.26
CA VAL A 76 5.92 2.54 4.35
C VAL A 76 6.54 2.93 5.69
N THR A 77 5.71 3.29 6.66
CA THR A 77 6.12 3.56 8.04
C THR A 77 5.05 3.08 9.01
N ALA A 78 5.32 3.14 10.31
CA ALA A 78 4.34 2.91 11.37
C ALA A 78 4.30 4.09 12.34
N ALA A 79 3.15 4.31 12.97
CA ALA A 79 2.98 5.32 14.00
C ALA A 79 3.18 4.77 15.44
N ASP A 80 3.05 3.45 15.62
CA ASP A 80 3.12 2.81 16.93
C ASP A 80 4.10 1.62 16.98
N VAL A 81 3.62 0.39 16.78
CA VAL A 81 4.42 -0.84 16.78
C VAL A 81 4.84 -1.20 15.35
N LEU A 82 5.65 -2.25 15.22
CA LEU A 82 6.05 -2.72 13.91
C LEU A 82 4.87 -3.32 13.14
N HIS A 83 4.67 -2.84 11.93
CA HIS A 83 3.74 -3.39 10.93
C HIS A 83 4.49 -3.65 9.62
N SER A 84 3.98 -4.55 8.78
CA SER A 84 4.50 -4.80 7.44
C SER A 84 3.35 -4.68 6.44
N TRP A 85 3.57 -3.86 5.41
CA TRP A 85 2.59 -3.60 4.36
C TRP A 85 2.85 -4.59 3.22
N THR A 86 1.92 -5.52 2.99
CA THR A 86 2.12 -6.63 2.05
C THR A 86 0.97 -6.73 1.05
N VAL A 87 1.31 -6.80 -0.24
CA VAL A 87 0.37 -7.14 -1.31
C VAL A 87 1.00 -8.25 -2.17
N PRO A 88 0.70 -9.53 -1.89
CA PRO A 88 1.39 -10.66 -2.50
C PRO A 88 1.34 -10.69 -4.03
N THR A 89 0.22 -10.27 -4.63
CA THR A 89 0.04 -10.22 -6.08
C THR A 89 0.90 -9.16 -6.77
N LEU A 90 1.41 -8.18 -6.03
CA LEU A 90 2.38 -7.19 -6.50
C LEU A 90 3.83 -7.57 -6.17
N GLY A 91 4.05 -8.63 -5.39
CA GLY A 91 5.39 -9.04 -4.95
C GLY A 91 6.04 -8.09 -3.93
N VAL A 92 5.25 -7.31 -3.18
CA VAL A 92 5.74 -6.33 -2.19
C VAL A 92 5.40 -6.79 -0.75
N LYS A 93 6.35 -6.62 0.18
CA LYS A 93 6.23 -6.92 1.61
C LYS A 93 7.09 -5.98 2.47
#